data_AF-A0A1G8FRQ4-F1
#
_entry.id   AF-A0A1G8FRQ4-F1
#
_cell.length_a   1.000
_cell.length_b   1.000
_cell.length_c   1.000
_cell.angle_alpha   90.00
_cell.angle_beta   90.00
_cell.angle_gamma   90.00
#
_symmetry.space_group_name_H-M   'P 1'
#
loop_
_entity.id
_entity.type
_entity.pdbx_description
1 polymer ?
#
loop_
_entity_poly.entity_id
_entity_poly.type
_entity_poly.pdbx_seq_one_letter_code
_entity_poly.pdbx_strand_id
1 'polypeptide(L)'
;MPHLRAPRARRLAALILSAFISTPLLACPAGQVEVCLAQCLCVSDPDGSLDALQKQVRQVAAPALAGWLQRARDQAVAEGVEPIPLNLRVQLRDYYPDEVLDAARYRVGDSQQLDAANAMLQNEDVAAVTLVDVIVFRDAKAAQNDLALWAHELQHVQQYRKLGVDGFAERYVRNYNELESPAYAIQNQVEQAQRRVTQQTHK
;
A
#
# COMPACT_ATOMS: atom_id res chain seq x y z
N MET A 1 15.74 60.25 52.82
CA MET A 1 15.34 60.94 51.58
C MET A 1 16.57 61.62 51.00
N PRO A 2 16.90 61.55 49.70
CA PRO A 2 16.14 61.10 48.54
C PRO A 2 16.74 59.85 47.82
N HIS A 3 15.93 59.31 46.90
CA HIS A 3 16.19 58.11 46.10
C HIS A 3 17.04 58.42 44.86
N LEU A 4 18.03 57.57 44.56
CA LEU A 4 18.69 57.50 43.25
C LEU A 4 18.33 56.18 42.56
N ARG A 5 17.75 56.33 41.37
CA ARG A 5 17.21 55.30 40.49
C ARG A 5 18.30 54.37 39.95
N ALA A 6 18.05 53.07 39.98
CA ALA A 6 18.80 52.05 39.26
C ALA A 6 18.54 52.12 37.73
N PRO A 7 19.53 51.81 36.87
CA PRO A 7 19.32 51.70 35.44
C PRO A 7 18.62 50.39 35.07
N ARG A 8 17.60 50.50 34.20
CA ARG A 8 16.85 49.37 33.62
C ARG A 8 17.72 48.64 32.60
N ALA A 9 18.18 47.44 32.94
CA ALA A 9 18.74 46.50 31.97
C ALA A 9 17.59 45.91 31.13
N ARG A 10 17.47 46.33 29.86
CA ARG A 10 16.63 45.67 28.86
C ARG A 10 17.29 44.35 28.47
N ARG A 11 16.81 43.23 29.00
CA ARG A 11 17.15 41.90 28.47
C ARG A 11 16.31 41.66 27.21
N LEU A 12 16.95 41.72 26.04
CA LEU A 12 16.41 41.21 24.79
C LEU A 12 16.42 39.67 24.86
N ALA A 13 15.25 39.08 25.11
CA ALA A 13 15.06 37.65 24.94
C ALA A 13 14.71 37.38 23.47
N ALA A 14 15.68 36.90 22.70
CA ALA A 14 15.44 36.39 21.36
C ALA A 14 14.84 34.98 21.48
N LEU A 15 13.53 34.87 21.27
CA LEU A 15 12.84 33.60 21.07
C LEU A 15 13.16 33.10 19.65
N ILE A 16 14.06 32.12 19.54
CA ILE A 16 14.28 31.38 18.31
C ILE A 16 13.14 30.38 18.19
N LEU A 17 12.16 30.71 17.35
CA LEU A 17 11.06 29.83 16.97
C LEU A 17 11.61 28.81 15.95
N SER A 18 11.96 27.61 16.41
CA SER A 18 12.31 26.49 15.54
C SER A 18 11.05 26.03 14.79
N ALA A 19 10.90 26.51 13.56
CA ALA A 19 9.96 25.94 12.62
C ALA A 19 10.39 24.51 12.29
N PHE A 20 9.62 23.52 12.74
CA PHE A 20 9.68 22.18 12.18
C PHE A 20 9.15 22.26 10.75
N ILE A 21 10.05 22.47 9.79
CA ILE A 21 9.74 22.28 8.39
C ILE A 21 9.62 20.77 8.21
N SER A 22 8.40 20.26 8.11
CA SER A 22 8.15 18.95 7.52
C SER A 22 8.62 19.02 6.08
N THR A 23 9.83 18.56 5.82
CA THR A 23 10.30 18.38 4.45
C THR A 23 9.41 17.32 3.78
N PRO A 24 8.93 17.54 2.55
CA PRO A 24 8.35 16.44 1.77
C PRO A 24 9.42 15.34 1.67
N LEU A 25 9.03 14.06 1.52
CA LEU A 25 9.97 13.00 1.16
C LEU A 25 10.71 13.43 -0.12
N LEU A 26 11.90 13.98 0.04
CA LEU A 26 12.73 14.48 -1.04
C LEU A 26 13.34 13.26 -1.70
N ALA A 27 13.21 13.20 -3.03
CA ALA A 27 13.99 12.31 -3.88
C ALA A 27 15.48 12.30 -3.47
N CYS A 28 16.19 11.24 -3.84
CA CYS A 28 17.60 11.09 -3.46
C CYS A 28 18.45 12.32 -3.84
N PRO A 29 19.45 12.69 -3.02
CA PRO A 29 20.38 13.79 -3.31
C PRO A 29 21.00 13.67 -4.71
N ALA A 30 21.40 14.80 -5.29
CA ALA A 30 22.06 14.81 -6.60
C ALA A 30 23.29 13.88 -6.60
N GLY A 31 23.39 13.02 -7.61
CA GLY A 31 24.43 11.98 -7.71
C GLY A 31 24.13 10.72 -6.89
N GLN A 32 22.91 10.56 -6.39
CA GLN A 32 22.44 9.34 -5.73
C GLN A 32 21.15 8.83 -6.41
N VAL A 33 20.93 7.52 -6.30
CA VAL A 33 19.73 6.83 -6.81
C VAL A 33 19.06 6.05 -5.69
N GLU A 34 17.75 5.92 -5.78
CA GLU A 34 16.97 5.13 -4.83
C GLU A 34 17.06 3.63 -5.17
N VAL A 35 17.36 2.81 -4.17
CA VAL A 35 17.36 1.34 -4.27
C VAL A 35 16.44 0.81 -3.18
N CYS A 36 15.40 0.06 -3.56
CA CYS A 36 14.44 -0.53 -2.62
C CYS A 36 14.72 -2.03 -2.44
N LEU A 37 15.24 -2.40 -1.26
CA LEU A 37 15.47 -3.78 -0.82
C LEU A 37 14.87 -3.93 0.58
N ALA A 38 13.60 -4.36 0.66
CA ALA A 38 12.72 -4.29 1.84
C ALA A 38 12.41 -2.85 2.34
N GLN A 39 13.41 -1.96 2.34
CA GLN A 39 13.33 -0.53 2.57
C GLN A 39 14.09 0.23 1.46
N CYS A 40 13.71 1.47 1.18
CA CYS A 40 14.36 2.29 0.15
C CYS A 40 15.49 3.14 0.73
N LEU A 41 16.65 3.11 0.09
CA LEU A 41 17.85 3.84 0.50
C LEU A 41 18.52 4.51 -0.70
N CYS A 42 19.15 5.67 -0.47
CA CYS A 42 19.87 6.40 -1.50
C CYS A 42 21.33 5.92 -1.58
N VAL A 43 21.75 5.50 -2.76
CA VAL A 43 23.11 5.00 -3.05
C VAL A 43 23.79 5.96 -4.02
N SER A 44 25.06 6.28 -3.78
CA SER A 44 25.87 7.08 -4.72
C SER A 44 25.97 6.41 -6.10
N ASP A 45 25.68 7.17 -7.14
CA ASP A 45 25.73 6.77 -8.55
C ASP A 45 26.46 7.86 -9.37
N PRO A 46 27.78 8.01 -9.16
CA PRO A 46 28.54 9.13 -9.73
C PRO A 46 28.63 9.11 -11.26
N ASP A 47 28.45 7.95 -11.89
CA ASP A 47 28.47 7.77 -13.34
C ASP A 47 27.08 7.53 -13.97
N GLY A 48 26.02 7.51 -13.16
CA GLY A 48 24.64 7.30 -13.62
C GLY A 48 24.35 5.87 -14.09
N SER A 49 25.30 4.95 -13.89
CA SER A 49 25.22 3.59 -14.40
C SER A 49 24.14 2.78 -13.68
N LEU A 50 23.96 3.03 -12.38
CA LEU A 50 22.97 2.34 -11.57
C LEU A 50 21.54 2.79 -11.91
N ASP A 51 21.31 4.10 -12.09
CA ASP A 51 20.03 4.64 -12.56
C ASP A 51 19.65 4.08 -13.94
N ALA A 52 20.60 4.06 -14.88
CA ALA A 52 20.37 3.58 -16.23
C ALA A 52 20.00 2.10 -16.23
N LEU A 53 20.74 1.27 -15.48
CA LEU A 53 20.46 -0.16 -15.34
C LEU A 53 19.08 -0.39 -14.72
N GLN A 54 18.75 0.32 -13.64
CA GLN A 54 17.44 0.19 -13.01
C GLN A 54 16.30 0.59 -13.96
N LYS A 55 16.45 1.67 -14.72
CA LYS A 55 15.46 2.09 -15.73
C LYS A 55 15.26 1.01 -16.79
N GLN A 56 16.34 0.40 -17.28
CA GLN A 56 16.26 -0.70 -18.24
C GLN A 56 15.55 -1.92 -17.65
N VAL A 57 15.88 -2.31 -16.42
CA VAL A 57 15.21 -3.40 -15.72
C VAL A 57 13.71 -3.10 -15.57
N ARG A 58 13.34 -1.88 -15.15
CA ARG A 58 11.94 -1.45 -15.03
C ARG A 58 11.18 -1.47 -16.35
N GLN A 59 11.81 -1.05 -17.44
CA GLN A 59 11.21 -1.06 -18.79
C GLN A 59 10.85 -2.46 -19.28
N VAL A 60 11.50 -3.51 -18.76
CA VAL A 60 11.19 -4.90 -19.08
C VAL A 60 10.25 -5.51 -18.05
N ALA A 61 10.53 -5.31 -16.76
CA ALA A 61 9.81 -5.96 -15.67
C ALA A 61 8.38 -5.45 -15.51
N ALA A 62 8.13 -4.13 -15.65
CA ALA A 62 6.79 -3.58 -15.46
C ALA A 62 5.79 -4.08 -16.53
N PRO A 63 6.08 -4.04 -17.84
CA PRO A 63 5.18 -4.62 -18.85
C PRO A 63 4.99 -6.13 -18.68
N ALA A 64 6.04 -6.86 -18.29
CA ALA A 64 5.94 -8.30 -18.03
C ALA A 64 4.98 -8.60 -16.86
N LEU A 65 5.09 -7.85 -15.76
CA LEU A 65 4.18 -7.95 -14.61
C LEU A 65 2.75 -7.58 -14.99
N ALA A 66 2.55 -6.47 -15.71
CA ALA A 66 1.23 -6.04 -16.17
C ALA A 66 0.54 -7.12 -17.04
N GLY A 67 1.28 -7.69 -18.00
CA GLY A 67 0.77 -8.77 -18.83
C GLY A 67 0.48 -10.06 -18.05
N TRP A 68 1.28 -10.37 -17.02
CA TRP A 68 1.02 -11.50 -16.15
C TRP A 68 -0.25 -11.27 -15.30
N LEU A 69 -0.42 -10.10 -14.69
CA LEU A 69 -1.59 -9.74 -13.90
C LEU A 69 -2.90 -9.87 -14.70
N GLN A 70 -2.92 -9.37 -15.94
CA GLN A 70 -4.09 -9.49 -16.81
C GLN A 70 -4.40 -10.95 -17.14
N ARG A 71 -3.40 -11.75 -17.54
CA ARG A 71 -3.61 -13.17 -17.85
C ARG A 71 -4.09 -13.96 -16.64
N ALA A 72 -3.49 -13.71 -15.47
CA ALA A 72 -3.88 -14.37 -14.23
C ALA A 72 -5.32 -14.00 -13.84
N ARG A 73 -5.71 -12.73 -14.01
CA ARG A 73 -7.09 -12.26 -13.81
C ARG A 73 -8.06 -12.94 -14.77
N ASP A 74 -7.75 -12.99 -16.06
CA ASP A 74 -8.64 -13.59 -17.07
C ASP A 74 -8.81 -15.09 -16.85
N GLN A 75 -7.74 -15.78 -16.47
CA GLN A 75 -7.80 -17.17 -16.03
C GLN A 75 -8.69 -17.32 -14.79
N ALA A 76 -8.52 -16.45 -13.78
CA ALA A 76 -9.34 -16.50 -12.58
C ALA A 76 -10.83 -16.34 -12.88
N VAL A 77 -11.18 -15.41 -13.78
CA VAL A 77 -12.56 -15.21 -14.23
C VAL A 77 -13.08 -16.42 -15.00
N ALA A 78 -12.27 -17.01 -15.89
CA ALA A 78 -12.66 -18.18 -16.68
C ALA A 78 -12.97 -19.41 -15.81
N GLU A 79 -12.29 -19.54 -14.67
CA GLU A 79 -12.51 -20.60 -13.70
C GLU A 79 -13.67 -20.32 -12.72
N GLY A 80 -14.28 -19.14 -12.80
CA GLY A 80 -15.43 -18.73 -11.99
C GLY A 80 -15.06 -17.86 -10.80
N VAL A 81 -15.86 -16.80 -10.61
CA VAL A 81 -15.71 -15.83 -9.53
C VAL A 81 -17.06 -15.42 -8.98
N GLU A 82 -17.08 -15.01 -7.72
CA GLU A 82 -18.25 -14.59 -6.96
C GLU A 82 -18.15 -13.11 -6.56
N PRO A 83 -19.27 -12.41 -6.32
CA PRO A 83 -19.25 -11.06 -5.73
C PRO A 83 -18.89 -11.09 -4.25
N ILE A 84 -18.48 -9.96 -3.66
CA ILE A 84 -18.21 -9.87 -2.22
C ILE A 84 -19.38 -10.45 -1.38
N PRO A 85 -19.13 -11.35 -0.41
CA PRO A 85 -20.16 -11.86 0.49
C PRO A 85 -20.95 -10.72 1.15
N LEU A 86 -22.28 -10.81 1.14
CA LEU A 86 -23.16 -9.70 1.53
C LEU A 86 -22.86 -9.17 2.95
N ASN A 87 -22.57 -10.07 3.90
CA ASN A 87 -22.21 -9.72 5.29
C ASN A 87 -20.94 -8.86 5.36
N LEU A 88 -19.94 -9.16 4.53
CA LEU A 88 -18.70 -8.38 4.45
C LEU A 88 -18.93 -7.09 3.69
N ARG A 89 -19.66 -7.15 2.56
CA ARG A 89 -19.95 -5.99 1.73
C ARG A 89 -20.60 -4.86 2.53
N VAL A 90 -21.61 -5.17 3.36
CA VAL A 90 -22.30 -4.17 4.18
C VAL A 90 -21.33 -3.45 5.12
N GLN A 91 -20.41 -4.18 5.75
CA GLN A 91 -19.41 -3.61 6.66
C GLN A 91 -18.33 -2.81 5.92
N LEU A 92 -17.94 -3.24 4.72
CA LEU A 92 -16.91 -2.58 3.92
C LEU A 92 -17.35 -1.24 3.33
N ARG A 93 -18.66 -0.95 3.27
CA ARG A 93 -19.21 0.35 2.84
C ARG A 93 -18.75 1.53 3.70
N ASP A 94 -18.33 1.28 4.93
CA ASP A 94 -17.80 2.32 5.82
C ASP A 94 -16.38 2.77 5.42
N TYR A 95 -15.69 1.97 4.59
CA TYR A 95 -14.28 2.18 4.23
C TYR A 95 -14.08 2.46 2.73
N TYR A 96 -14.95 1.93 1.87
CA TYR A 96 -14.81 2.02 0.42
C TYR A 96 -16.08 2.52 -0.27
N PRO A 97 -15.95 3.30 -1.36
CA PRO A 97 -17.10 3.68 -2.16
C PRO A 97 -17.68 2.47 -2.91
N ASP A 98 -18.98 2.52 -3.20
CA ASP A 98 -19.72 1.42 -3.85
C ASP A 98 -19.06 0.97 -5.17
N GLU A 99 -18.45 1.89 -5.92
CA GLU A 99 -17.74 1.57 -7.17
C GLU A 99 -16.54 0.61 -7.03
N VAL A 100 -15.86 0.61 -5.88
CA VAL A 100 -14.76 -0.33 -5.60
C VAL A 100 -15.34 -1.68 -5.20
N LEU A 101 -16.39 -1.66 -4.37
CA LEU A 101 -17.08 -2.87 -3.90
C LEU A 101 -17.82 -3.59 -5.04
N ASP A 102 -18.34 -2.86 -6.02
CA ASP A 102 -19.03 -3.39 -7.20
C ASP A 102 -18.09 -3.98 -8.23
N ALA A 103 -16.90 -3.40 -8.36
CA ALA A 103 -15.87 -3.90 -9.26
C ALA A 103 -15.31 -5.24 -8.77
N ALA A 104 -15.09 -5.36 -7.45
CA ALA A 104 -14.41 -6.51 -6.89
C ALA A 104 -15.18 -7.83 -7.10
N ARG A 105 -14.44 -8.85 -7.50
CA ARG A 105 -14.84 -10.25 -7.49
C ARG A 105 -13.88 -11.04 -6.63
N TYR A 106 -14.29 -12.21 -6.17
CA TYR A 106 -13.39 -13.11 -5.47
C TYR A 106 -13.55 -14.55 -5.91
N ARG A 107 -12.55 -15.34 -5.58
CA ARG A 107 -12.65 -16.78 -5.55
C ARG A 107 -11.69 -17.35 -4.52
N VAL A 108 -11.88 -18.61 -4.19
CA VAL A 108 -10.91 -19.40 -3.43
C VAL A 108 -10.09 -20.19 -4.44
N GLY A 109 -8.79 -19.95 -4.49
CA GLY A 109 -7.88 -20.50 -5.49
C GLY A 109 -7.13 -21.74 -5.02
N ASP A 110 -6.50 -22.43 -5.97
CA ASP A 110 -5.51 -23.46 -5.64
C ASP A 110 -4.16 -22.84 -5.25
N SER A 111 -3.26 -23.65 -4.69
CA SER A 111 -1.95 -23.17 -4.28
C SER A 111 -1.11 -22.66 -5.46
N GLN A 112 -1.31 -23.14 -6.69
CA GLN A 112 -0.43 -22.80 -7.82
C GLN A 112 -0.58 -21.35 -8.27
N GLN A 113 -1.80 -20.81 -8.32
CA GLN A 113 -2.01 -19.41 -8.70
C GLN A 113 -1.41 -18.45 -7.66
N LEU A 114 -1.51 -18.83 -6.38
CA LEU A 114 -0.89 -18.08 -5.28
C LEU A 114 0.62 -18.26 -5.25
N ASP A 115 1.15 -19.44 -5.55
CA ASP A 115 2.60 -19.68 -5.63
C ASP A 115 3.22 -18.92 -6.81
N ALA A 116 2.51 -18.82 -7.94
CA ALA A 116 2.90 -17.97 -9.06
C ALA A 116 2.86 -16.48 -8.68
N ALA A 117 1.84 -16.06 -7.92
CA ALA A 117 1.79 -14.70 -7.38
C ALA A 117 2.94 -14.43 -6.41
N ASN A 118 3.28 -15.38 -5.52
CA ASN A 118 4.42 -15.30 -4.61
C ASN A 118 5.73 -15.12 -5.37
N ALA A 119 5.95 -15.93 -6.40
CA ALA A 119 7.13 -15.87 -7.22
C ALA A 119 7.26 -14.53 -7.96
N MET A 120 6.14 -13.96 -8.42
CA MET A 120 6.13 -12.70 -9.18
C MET A 120 6.14 -11.45 -8.30
N LEU A 121 5.55 -11.51 -7.11
CA LEU A 121 5.37 -10.38 -6.19
C LEU A 121 6.33 -10.42 -4.99
N GLN A 122 7.14 -11.48 -4.85
CA GLN A 122 8.08 -11.67 -3.73
C GLN A 122 7.42 -11.62 -2.35
N ASN A 123 6.20 -12.15 -2.22
CA ASN A 123 5.47 -12.18 -0.96
C ASN A 123 5.43 -13.62 -0.41
N GLU A 124 6.08 -13.86 0.73
CA GLU A 124 6.27 -15.22 1.27
C GLU A 124 5.06 -15.75 2.07
N ASP A 125 4.04 -14.93 2.35
CA ASP A 125 2.87 -15.36 3.13
C ASP A 125 1.57 -14.62 2.74
N VAL A 126 1.11 -14.78 1.49
CA VAL A 126 -0.19 -14.23 1.07
C VAL A 126 -1.33 -15.17 1.42
N ALA A 127 -2.20 -14.67 2.31
CA ALA A 127 -3.54 -15.19 2.55
C ALA A 127 -4.50 -14.88 1.38
N ALA A 128 -4.23 -13.81 0.62
CA ALA A 128 -4.93 -13.45 -0.60
C ALA A 128 -4.03 -12.66 -1.55
N VAL A 129 -4.42 -12.58 -2.83
CA VAL A 129 -3.80 -11.68 -3.81
C VAL A 129 -4.88 -11.02 -4.67
N THR A 130 -4.70 -9.74 -4.96
CA THR A 130 -5.56 -9.00 -5.89
C THR A 130 -4.99 -8.97 -7.31
N LEU A 131 -5.70 -9.62 -8.23
CA LEU A 131 -5.46 -9.64 -9.67
C LEU A 131 -6.42 -8.66 -10.35
N VAL A 132 -6.01 -7.39 -10.44
CA VAL A 132 -6.82 -6.28 -11.00
C VAL A 132 -8.11 -6.05 -10.19
N ASP A 133 -9.21 -6.69 -10.58
CA ASP A 133 -10.52 -6.64 -9.94
C ASP A 133 -10.91 -7.97 -9.25
N VAL A 134 -10.07 -9.01 -9.35
CA VAL A 134 -10.33 -10.34 -8.80
C VAL A 134 -9.41 -10.64 -7.63
N ILE A 135 -9.98 -10.89 -6.46
CA ILE A 135 -9.26 -11.25 -5.24
C ILE A 135 -9.26 -12.78 -5.11
N VAL A 136 -8.08 -13.38 -5.12
CA VAL A 136 -7.90 -14.82 -4.96
C VAL A 136 -7.47 -15.09 -3.53
N PHE A 137 -8.37 -15.69 -2.74
CA PHE A 137 -8.08 -16.11 -1.38
C PHE A 137 -7.49 -17.52 -1.35
N ARG A 138 -6.56 -17.75 -0.42
CA ARG A 138 -5.98 -19.09 -0.15
C ARG A 138 -7.00 -20.04 0.45
N ASP A 139 -7.82 -19.55 1.36
CA ASP A 139 -8.80 -20.37 2.06
C ASP A 139 -10.18 -19.71 2.11
N ALA A 140 -11.20 -20.57 2.13
CA ALA A 140 -12.58 -20.13 2.14
C ALA A 140 -12.98 -19.42 3.44
N LYS A 141 -12.29 -19.68 4.56
CA LYS A 141 -12.62 -19.08 5.85
C LYS A 141 -12.24 -17.60 5.84
N ALA A 142 -11.06 -17.25 5.33
CA ALA A 142 -10.61 -15.89 5.13
C ALA A 142 -11.55 -15.14 4.16
N ALA A 143 -11.85 -15.75 3.01
CA ALA A 143 -12.77 -15.19 2.02
C ALA A 143 -14.17 -14.88 2.59
N GLN A 144 -14.66 -15.66 3.56
CA GLN A 144 -16.01 -15.50 4.12
C GLN A 144 -16.07 -14.62 5.37
N ASN A 145 -14.97 -14.48 6.12
CA ASN A 145 -15.03 -13.93 7.48
C ASN A 145 -13.96 -12.88 7.80
N ASP A 146 -12.90 -12.75 6.99
CA ASP A 146 -11.80 -11.85 7.31
C ASP A 146 -12.01 -10.45 6.70
N LEU A 147 -12.76 -9.61 7.42
CA LEU A 147 -13.06 -8.24 7.00
C LEU A 147 -11.81 -7.39 6.80
N ALA A 148 -10.77 -7.60 7.62
CA ALA A 148 -9.55 -6.81 7.57
C ALA A 148 -8.72 -7.16 6.34
N LEU A 149 -8.58 -8.46 6.04
CA LEU A 149 -7.94 -8.91 4.81
C LEU A 149 -8.72 -8.43 3.57
N TRP A 150 -10.06 -8.47 3.59
CA TRP A 150 -10.84 -7.88 2.50
C TRP A 150 -10.58 -6.39 2.30
N ALA A 151 -10.43 -5.63 3.38
CA ALA A 151 -10.10 -4.21 3.29
C ALA A 151 -8.69 -4.00 2.69
N HIS A 152 -7.72 -4.82 3.04
CA HIS A 152 -6.40 -4.83 2.41
C HIS A 152 -6.53 -5.02 0.89
N GLU A 153 -7.18 -6.10 0.45
CA GLU A 153 -7.27 -6.45 -0.96
C GLU A 153 -8.08 -5.42 -1.78
N LEU A 154 -9.13 -4.84 -1.19
CA LEU A 154 -9.89 -3.76 -1.83
C LEU A 154 -9.07 -2.48 -2.02
N GLN A 155 -8.03 -2.27 -1.21
CA GLN A 155 -7.09 -1.18 -1.45
C GLN A 155 -6.38 -1.37 -2.79
N HIS A 156 -5.98 -2.60 -3.12
CA HIS A 156 -5.38 -2.91 -4.42
C HIS A 156 -6.38 -2.76 -5.56
N VAL A 157 -7.64 -3.21 -5.39
CA VAL A 157 -8.70 -2.96 -6.39
C VAL A 157 -8.84 -1.46 -6.67
N GLN A 158 -8.86 -0.63 -5.63
CA GLN A 158 -8.91 0.83 -5.78
C GLN A 158 -7.66 1.39 -6.48
N GLN A 159 -6.47 0.88 -6.16
CA GLN A 159 -5.21 1.27 -6.82
C GLN A 159 -5.22 0.92 -8.30
N TYR A 160 -5.65 -0.29 -8.69
CA TYR A 160 -5.79 -0.68 -10.09
C TYR A 160 -6.77 0.21 -10.84
N ARG A 161 -7.92 0.55 -10.23
CA ARG A 161 -8.89 1.47 -10.82
C ARG A 161 -8.30 2.86 -11.06
N LYS A 162 -7.46 3.36 -10.14
CA LYS A 162 -6.86 4.69 -10.22
C LYS A 162 -5.69 4.76 -11.20
N LEU A 163 -4.87 3.70 -11.24
CA LEU A 163 -3.58 3.70 -11.94
C LEU A 163 -3.63 2.99 -13.29
N GLY A 164 -4.65 2.14 -13.51
CA GLY A 164 -4.57 1.09 -14.52
C GLY A 164 -3.56 0.00 -14.14
N VAL A 165 -3.57 -1.10 -14.89
CA VAL A 165 -2.65 -2.23 -14.64
C VAL A 165 -1.20 -1.83 -14.88
N ASP A 166 -0.92 -1.08 -15.96
CA ASP A 166 0.44 -0.65 -16.29
C ASP A 166 1.01 0.28 -15.21
N GLY A 167 0.22 1.27 -14.77
CA GLY A 167 0.64 2.20 -13.72
C GLY A 167 0.80 1.53 -12.35
N PHE A 168 0.00 0.50 -12.05
CA PHE A 168 0.21 -0.33 -10.88
C PHE A 168 1.54 -1.09 -10.97
N ALA A 169 1.76 -1.81 -12.08
CA ALA A 169 2.97 -2.62 -12.28
C ALA A 169 4.25 -1.78 -12.27
N GLU A 170 4.24 -0.58 -12.87
CA GLU A 170 5.38 0.34 -12.83
C GLU A 170 5.74 0.74 -11.40
N ARG A 171 4.72 1.09 -10.59
CA ARG A 171 4.92 1.45 -9.18
C ARG A 171 5.39 0.27 -8.36
N TYR A 172 4.80 -0.91 -8.58
CA TYR A 172 5.15 -2.13 -7.85
C TYR A 172 6.61 -2.51 -8.08
N VAL A 173 7.06 -2.55 -9.34
CA VAL A 173 8.45 -2.86 -9.69
C VAL A 173 9.43 -1.79 -9.19
N ARG A 174 9.01 -0.52 -9.17
CA ARG A 174 9.85 0.57 -8.64
C ARG A 174 9.99 0.49 -7.13
N ASN A 175 8.86 0.41 -6.43
CA ASN A 175 8.77 0.43 -4.97
C ASN A 175 7.40 -0.11 -4.52
N TYR A 176 7.32 -1.41 -4.28
CA TYR A 176 6.09 -2.09 -3.85
C TYR A 176 5.53 -1.51 -2.54
N ASN A 177 6.37 -0.97 -1.65
CA ASN A 177 5.93 -0.38 -0.38
C ASN A 177 4.99 0.83 -0.60
N GLU A 178 5.08 1.54 -1.73
CA GLU A 178 4.14 2.62 -2.08
C GLU A 178 2.69 2.10 -2.20
N LEU A 179 2.52 0.82 -2.56
CA LEU A 179 1.22 0.18 -2.77
C LEU A 179 0.77 -0.65 -1.56
N GLU A 180 1.70 -1.35 -0.91
CA GLU A 180 1.42 -2.18 0.27
C GLU A 180 1.14 -1.35 1.54
N SER A 181 1.87 -0.24 1.75
CA SER A 181 1.71 0.53 3.00
C SER A 181 0.29 1.06 3.21
N PRO A 182 -0.39 1.64 2.19
CA PRO A 182 -1.80 1.99 2.30
C PRO A 182 -2.72 0.79 2.56
N ALA A 183 -2.43 -0.38 1.99
CA ALA A 183 -3.24 -1.60 2.16
C ALA A 183 -3.13 -2.14 3.59
N TYR A 184 -1.94 -2.17 4.17
CA TYR A 184 -1.76 -2.47 5.59
C TYR A 184 -2.36 -1.40 6.51
N ALA A 185 -2.34 -0.13 6.13
CA ALA A 185 -2.91 0.94 6.96
C ALA A 185 -4.41 0.75 7.17
N ILE A 186 -5.15 0.46 6.09
CA ILE A 186 -6.60 0.21 6.18
C ILE A 186 -6.92 -1.12 6.85
N GLN A 187 -6.14 -2.18 6.60
CA GLN A 187 -6.27 -3.45 7.32
C GLN A 187 -6.17 -3.23 8.84
N ASN A 188 -5.12 -2.54 9.28
CA ASN A 188 -4.90 -2.22 10.68
C ASN A 188 -6.04 -1.38 11.28
N GLN A 189 -6.58 -0.43 10.52
CA GLN A 189 -7.74 0.37 10.92
C GLN A 189 -8.98 -0.51 11.16
N VAL A 190 -9.28 -1.43 10.23
CA VAL A 190 -10.42 -2.34 10.33
C VAL A 190 -10.28 -3.30 11.50
N GLU A 191 -9.10 -3.90 11.69
CA GLU A 191 -8.86 -4.78 12.84
C GLU A 191 -9.05 -4.04 14.17
N GLN A 192 -8.60 -2.80 14.27
CA GLN A 192 -8.81 -1.98 15.46
C GLN A 192 -10.29 -1.71 15.72
N ALA A 193 -11.08 -1.44 14.67
CA ALA A 193 -12.52 -1.25 14.78
C ALA A 193 -13.21 -2.54 15.27
N GLN A 194 -12.87 -3.70 14.70
CA GLN A 194 -13.41 -4.99 15.13
C GLN A 194 -13.06 -5.32 16.59
N ARG A 195 -11.82 -5.05 17.02
CA ARG A 195 -11.41 -5.23 18.43
C ARG A 195 -12.24 -4.37 19.38
N ARG A 196 -12.57 -3.13 19.00
CA ARG A 196 -13.40 -2.23 19.83
C ARG A 196 -14.85 -2.73 19.95
N VAL A 197 -15.47 -3.17 18.84
CA VAL A 197 -16.83 -3.72 18.85
C VAL A 197 -16.90 -4.95 19.75
N THR A 198 -15.95 -5.89 19.60
CA THR A 198 -15.89 -7.09 20.43
C THR A 198 -15.75 -6.77 21.92
N GLN A 199 -15.01 -5.73 22.30
CA GLN A 199 -14.88 -5.32 23.70
C GLN A 199 -16.15 -4.68 24.26
N GLN A 200 -16.97 -4.05 23.41
CA GLN A 200 -18.24 -3.44 23.81
C GLN A 200 -19.36 -4.48 23.98
N THR A 201 -19.37 -5.55 23.17
CA THR A 201 -20.38 -6.61 23.26
C THR A 201 -20.21 -7.55 24.45
N HIS A 202 -19.05 -7.52 25.13
CA HIS A 202 -18.77 -8.33 26.32
C HIS A 202 -18.84 -7.53 27.64
N LYS A 203 -19.31 -6.28 27.61
CA LYS A 203 -19.62 -5.45 28.79
C LYS A 203 -21.13 -5.39 28.98
#